data_AF-A0A1E4EJK6-F1
#
_entry.id   AF-A0A1E4EJK6-F1
#
_cell.length_a   1.000
_cell.length_b   1.000
_cell.length_c   1.000
_cell.angle_alpha   90.00
_cell.angle_beta   90.00
_cell.angle_gamma   90.00
#
_symmetry.space_group_name_H-M   'P 1'
#
loop_
_entity.id
_entity.type
_entity.pdbx_description
1 polymer ?
#
loop_
_entity_poly.entity_id
_entity_poly.type
_entity_poly.pdbx_seq_one_letter_code
_entity_poly.pdbx_strand_id
1 'polypeptide(L)'
;MDTRYGLVVAVAGVVAFLGGVPVAARPAAVVTQRVQTAASISYLFFMISRLANLFYLPVLASLVVQVRPTDQLPMFQTIILACSLGTLAAWLLLPNLVSLYCHLVELCAVRALPAALLPQHWPGLLRNFCRRYPLRVRPFRLEGIPKAFLAYNVLATALWTVGALCALYASALVAPEYATTAVMLSGLVNAVAAISLSLLVDPQASLLTDRGEQRPVFTAAWHLSLGNVLGSLLGLAVFLPGTRLIGAAAKLLGSHGAQWNDSLWPLVLLNLFITLLATTAYASRIAAVETGARATALLVFNLFSMVMRLAGQVLAPSLAAVADNSSRPGDFVGVVRWVLLGASLGAFSGLLLMPSFAQIYRQAVRQLQRRGSLPLVLMHCLRPAAWRCLASCRRRPNLLGLLGKAPSPFLWANLVVIAFHTVGVPASIYAGKLVRPELARTATLLSSLVNGLATITLGLIVDPAASRLTDEVCAGRRP
;
A
#
# COMPACT_ATOMS: atom_id res chain seq x y z
N MET A 1 21.07 1.10 -28.48
CA MET A 1 20.35 1.10 -27.19
C MET A 1 19.20 0.11 -27.31
N ASP A 2 19.13 -0.89 -26.43
CA ASP A 2 18.07 -1.90 -26.47
C ASP A 2 16.68 -1.25 -26.40
N THR A 3 15.81 -1.59 -27.33
CA THR A 3 14.41 -1.15 -27.38
C THR A 3 13.68 -1.42 -26.05
N ARG A 4 14.08 -2.50 -25.35
CA ARG A 4 13.58 -2.86 -24.02
C ARG A 4 13.95 -1.86 -22.93
N TYR A 5 15.16 -1.30 -22.96
CA TYR A 5 15.60 -0.28 -22.00
C TYR A 5 14.77 1.01 -22.17
N GLY A 6 14.62 1.48 -23.42
CA GLY A 6 13.78 2.65 -23.72
C GLY A 6 12.33 2.46 -23.27
N LEU A 7 11.76 1.28 -23.48
CA LEU A 7 10.42 0.94 -23.00
C LEU A 7 10.29 1.04 -21.48
N VAL A 8 11.26 0.51 -20.73
CA VAL A 8 11.21 0.55 -19.25
C VAL A 8 11.35 1.96 -18.70
N VAL A 9 12.21 2.78 -19.31
CA VAL A 9 12.35 4.21 -18.98
C VAL A 9 11.04 4.95 -19.26
N ALA A 10 10.41 4.71 -20.42
CA ALA A 10 9.13 5.31 -20.78
C ALA A 10 8.00 4.88 -19.82
N VAL A 11 7.90 3.59 -19.50
CA VAL A 11 6.94 3.06 -18.53
C VAL A 11 7.14 3.70 -17.16
N ALA A 12 8.38 3.85 -16.68
CA ALA A 12 8.67 4.50 -15.40
C ALA A 12 8.15 5.95 -15.35
N GLY A 13 8.35 6.70 -16.44
CA GLY A 13 7.82 8.06 -16.57
C GLY A 13 6.28 8.10 -16.62
N VAL A 14 5.65 7.19 -17.37
CA VAL A 14 4.18 7.09 -17.44
C VAL A 14 3.58 6.73 -16.08
N VAL A 15 4.18 5.77 -15.35
CA VAL A 15 3.71 5.38 -14.02
C VAL A 15 3.83 6.54 -13.03
N ALA A 16 4.94 7.29 -13.08
CA ALA A 16 5.13 8.47 -12.25
C ALA A 16 4.14 9.60 -12.60
N PHE A 17 3.85 9.81 -13.89
CA PHE A 17 2.79 10.71 -14.34
C PHE A 17 1.43 10.32 -13.79
N LEU A 18 1.04 9.05 -13.94
CA LEU A 18 -0.23 8.51 -13.40
C LEU A 18 -0.31 8.64 -11.88
N GLY A 19 0.81 8.56 -11.17
CA GLY A 19 0.88 8.80 -9.73
C GLY A 19 0.58 10.24 -9.33
N GLY A 20 0.82 11.22 -10.21
CA GLY A 20 0.49 12.63 -9.99
C GLY A 20 -0.97 13.01 -10.32
N VAL A 21 -1.64 12.21 -11.16
CA VAL A 21 -3.04 12.44 -11.58
C VAL A 21 -4.03 12.58 -10.41
N PRO A 22 -3.98 11.75 -9.35
CA PRO A 22 -4.81 11.88 -8.14
C PRO A 22 -4.84 13.26 -7.48
N VAL A 23 -3.78 14.08 -7.63
CA VAL A 23 -3.72 15.42 -7.01
C VAL A 23 -4.82 16.34 -7.55
N ALA A 24 -5.23 16.15 -8.81
CA ALA A 24 -6.31 16.93 -9.45
C ALA A 24 -7.71 16.59 -8.90
N ALA A 25 -7.86 15.48 -8.18
CA ALA A 25 -9.16 15.06 -7.64
C ALA A 25 -9.71 16.04 -6.61
N ARG A 26 -8.86 16.61 -5.74
CA ARG A 26 -9.29 17.52 -4.66
C ARG A 26 -9.81 18.86 -5.22
N PRO A 27 -9.09 19.55 -6.14
CA PRO A 27 -9.65 20.71 -6.82
C PRO A 27 -10.99 20.43 -7.53
N ALA A 28 -11.07 19.32 -8.28
CA ALA A 28 -12.30 18.96 -8.96
C ALA A 28 -13.45 18.63 -8.01
N ALA A 29 -13.17 18.02 -6.85
CA ALA A 29 -14.15 17.74 -5.81
C ALA A 29 -14.81 19.02 -5.29
N VAL A 30 -14.03 20.07 -5.04
CA VAL A 30 -14.56 21.35 -4.54
C VAL A 30 -15.30 22.12 -5.64
N VAL A 31 -14.86 22.04 -6.89
CA VAL A 31 -15.56 22.67 -8.02
C VAL A 31 -16.93 22.02 -8.26
N THR A 32 -16.98 20.69 -8.25
CA THR A 32 -18.20 19.92 -8.54
C THR A 32 -19.09 19.66 -7.32
N GLN A 33 -18.61 19.99 -6.12
CA GLN A 33 -19.26 19.69 -4.83
C GLN A 33 -19.54 18.19 -4.63
N ARG A 34 -18.74 17.31 -5.25
CA ARG A 34 -18.91 15.85 -5.25
C ARG A 34 -17.64 15.13 -4.77
N VAL A 35 -17.32 15.32 -3.49
CA VAL A 35 -16.08 14.80 -2.86
C VAL A 35 -15.95 13.28 -2.97
N GLN A 36 -17.02 12.53 -2.72
CA GLN A 36 -16.98 11.05 -2.74
C GLN A 36 -16.78 10.49 -4.16
N THR A 37 -17.42 11.09 -5.18
CA THR A 37 -17.25 10.68 -6.58
C THR A 37 -15.83 10.97 -7.06
N ALA A 38 -15.30 12.15 -6.73
CA ALA A 38 -13.93 12.52 -7.04
C ALA A 38 -12.90 11.60 -6.34
N ALA A 39 -13.14 11.23 -5.08
CA ALA A 39 -12.32 10.27 -4.35
C ALA A 39 -12.35 8.88 -5.01
N SER A 40 -13.52 8.40 -5.43
CA SER A 40 -13.67 7.13 -6.15
C SER A 40 -12.88 7.10 -7.47
N ILE A 41 -12.94 8.18 -8.25
CA ILE A 41 -12.15 8.33 -9.49
C ILE A 41 -10.65 8.37 -9.18
N SER A 42 -10.26 9.08 -8.12
CA SER A 42 -8.87 9.14 -7.65
C SER A 42 -8.33 7.75 -7.29
N TYR A 43 -9.12 6.94 -6.56
CA TYR A 43 -8.77 5.56 -6.24
C TYR A 43 -8.61 4.68 -7.48
N LEU A 44 -9.40 4.88 -8.54
CA LEU A 44 -9.23 4.18 -9.81
C LEU A 44 -7.87 4.50 -10.45
N PHE A 45 -7.54 5.79 -10.61
CA PHE A 45 -6.25 6.19 -11.20
C PHE A 45 -5.07 5.70 -10.35
N PHE A 46 -5.20 5.77 -9.03
CA PHE A 46 -4.23 5.19 -8.11
C PHE A 46 -4.08 3.68 -8.34
N MET A 47 -5.19 2.93 -8.43
CA MET A 47 -5.17 1.48 -8.69
C MET A 47 -4.50 1.15 -10.03
N ILE A 48 -4.72 1.93 -11.08
CA ILE A 48 -4.05 1.74 -12.39
C ILE A 48 -2.54 1.96 -12.26
N SER A 49 -2.11 3.02 -11.57
CA SER A 49 -0.69 3.26 -11.29
C SER A 49 -0.08 2.12 -10.48
N ARG A 50 -0.82 1.55 -9.52
CA ARG A 50 -0.40 0.36 -8.75
C ARG A 50 -0.26 -0.87 -9.63
N LEU A 51 -1.25 -1.14 -10.48
CA LEU A 51 -1.21 -2.28 -11.39
C LEU A 51 0.01 -2.22 -12.31
N ALA A 52 0.31 -1.05 -12.87
CA ALA A 52 1.49 -0.86 -13.71
C ALA A 52 2.81 -1.13 -12.95
N ASN A 53 2.90 -0.70 -11.70
CA ASN A 53 4.06 -0.96 -10.83
C ASN A 53 4.28 -2.46 -10.56
N LEU A 54 3.22 -3.28 -10.52
CA LEU A 54 3.33 -4.74 -10.28
C LEU A 54 4.13 -5.45 -11.38
N PHE A 55 4.00 -4.99 -12.63
CA PHE A 55 4.73 -5.56 -13.77
C PHE A 55 6.09 -4.89 -13.98
N TYR A 56 6.16 -3.58 -13.72
CA TYR A 56 7.35 -2.79 -13.94
C TYR A 56 8.59 -3.30 -13.18
N LEU A 57 8.46 -3.59 -11.87
CA LEU A 57 9.61 -3.98 -11.05
C LEU A 57 10.23 -5.33 -11.44
N PRO A 58 9.46 -6.42 -11.67
CA PRO A 58 10.02 -7.67 -12.20
C PRO A 58 10.70 -7.49 -13.57
N VAL A 59 10.10 -6.71 -14.48
CA VAL A 59 10.70 -6.44 -15.79
C VAL A 59 12.02 -5.69 -15.63
N LEU A 60 12.06 -4.66 -14.80
CA LEU A 60 13.29 -3.93 -14.50
C LEU A 60 14.37 -4.85 -13.90
N ALA A 61 14.00 -5.71 -12.94
CA ALA A 61 14.92 -6.67 -12.33
C ALA A 61 15.54 -7.60 -13.40
N SER A 62 14.74 -8.06 -14.36
CA SER A 62 15.23 -8.90 -15.45
C SER A 62 16.19 -8.18 -16.40
N LEU A 63 16.02 -6.86 -16.60
CA LEU A 63 16.93 -6.06 -17.41
C LEU A 63 18.25 -5.80 -16.70
N VAL A 64 18.21 -5.52 -15.39
CA VAL A 64 19.43 -5.27 -14.59
C VAL A 64 20.41 -6.45 -14.66
N VAL A 65 19.91 -7.68 -14.80
CA VAL A 65 20.72 -8.89 -15.01
C VAL A 65 21.52 -8.84 -16.32
N GLN A 66 20.96 -8.25 -17.37
CA GLN A 66 21.57 -8.22 -18.71
C GLN A 66 22.57 -7.05 -18.88
N VAL A 67 22.52 -6.08 -17.97
CA VAL A 67 23.34 -4.87 -18.02
C VAL A 67 24.62 -5.05 -17.22
N ARG A 68 25.75 -4.65 -17.81
CA ARG A 68 27.08 -4.69 -17.14
C ARG A 68 27.06 -3.87 -15.85
N PRO A 69 27.75 -4.28 -14.78
CA PRO A 69 27.76 -3.57 -13.50
C PRO A 69 28.13 -2.07 -13.60
N THR A 70 29.02 -1.70 -14.52
CA THR A 70 29.41 -0.30 -14.79
C THR A 70 28.26 0.55 -15.33
N ASP A 71 27.36 -0.08 -16.09
CA ASP A 71 26.29 0.58 -16.83
C ASP A 71 24.97 0.59 -16.01
N GLN A 72 24.93 -0.10 -14.86
CA GLN A 72 23.73 -0.18 -14.01
C GLN A 72 23.42 1.15 -13.29
N LEU A 73 24.43 1.84 -12.77
CA LEU A 73 24.22 3.14 -12.11
C LEU A 73 23.57 4.18 -13.05
N PRO A 74 24.11 4.44 -14.26
CA PRO A 74 23.49 5.40 -15.18
C PRO A 74 22.11 4.93 -15.67
N MET A 75 21.88 3.61 -15.77
CA MET A 75 20.56 3.05 -16.06
C MET A 75 19.52 3.47 -14.99
N PHE A 76 19.83 3.27 -13.71
CA PHE A 76 18.93 3.68 -12.62
C PHE A 76 18.74 5.20 -12.54
N GLN A 77 19.79 6.00 -12.76
CA GLN A 77 19.69 7.45 -12.78
C GLN A 77 18.77 7.95 -13.90
N THR A 78 18.87 7.35 -15.10
CA THR A 78 17.99 7.68 -16.24
C THR A 78 16.54 7.32 -15.96
N ILE A 79 16.29 6.19 -15.28
CA ILE A 79 14.95 5.80 -14.83
C ILE A 79 14.39 6.84 -13.84
N ILE A 80 15.18 7.26 -12.85
CA ILE A 80 14.77 8.28 -11.88
C ILE A 80 14.47 9.61 -12.59
N LEU A 81 15.31 10.03 -13.54
CA LEU A 81 15.07 11.20 -14.37
C LEU A 81 13.75 11.08 -15.17
N ALA A 82 13.46 9.92 -15.73
CA ALA A 82 12.19 9.69 -16.41
C ALA A 82 10.99 9.76 -15.46
N CYS A 83 11.11 9.24 -14.23
CA CYS A 83 10.09 9.45 -13.20
C CYS A 83 9.91 10.94 -12.88
N SER A 84 11.01 11.71 -12.78
CA SER A 84 10.95 13.16 -12.58
C SER A 84 10.25 13.89 -13.73
N LEU A 85 10.57 13.54 -14.97
CA LEU A 85 9.87 14.06 -16.15
C LEU A 85 8.38 13.70 -16.14
N GLY A 86 8.02 12.49 -15.71
CA GLY A 86 6.63 12.08 -15.52
C GLY A 86 5.89 12.93 -14.49
N THR A 87 6.49 13.15 -13.31
CA THR A 87 5.92 14.05 -12.28
C THR A 87 5.84 15.49 -12.75
N LEU A 88 6.84 15.96 -13.52
CA LEU A 88 6.87 17.30 -14.10
C LEU A 88 5.73 17.47 -15.11
N ALA A 89 5.51 16.49 -15.98
CA ALA A 89 4.38 16.47 -16.90
C ALA A 89 3.06 16.52 -16.15
N ALA A 90 2.90 15.79 -15.04
CA ALA A 90 1.69 15.83 -14.22
C ALA A 90 1.46 17.20 -13.57
N TRP A 91 2.52 17.88 -13.13
CA TRP A 91 2.44 19.24 -12.59
C TRP A 91 2.09 20.27 -13.66
N LEU A 92 2.75 20.24 -14.82
CA LEU A 92 2.48 21.15 -15.95
C LEU A 92 1.06 20.97 -16.50
N LEU A 93 0.57 19.73 -16.53
CA LEU A 93 -0.77 19.37 -16.98
C LEU A 93 -1.82 19.42 -15.86
N LEU A 94 -1.48 19.89 -14.65
CA LEU A 94 -2.43 19.97 -13.54
C LEU A 94 -3.73 20.73 -13.92
N PRO A 95 -3.71 21.89 -14.62
CA PRO A 95 -4.93 22.56 -15.10
C PRO A 95 -5.80 21.69 -16.03
N ASN A 96 -5.17 20.91 -16.90
CA ASN A 96 -5.82 19.99 -17.84
C ASN A 96 -6.42 18.79 -17.10
N LEU A 97 -5.68 18.26 -16.12
CA LEU A 97 -6.12 17.16 -15.27
C LEU A 97 -7.31 17.56 -14.41
N VAL A 98 -7.35 18.79 -13.87
CA VAL A 98 -8.52 19.29 -13.12
C VAL A 98 -9.74 19.37 -14.03
N SER A 99 -9.61 19.88 -15.26
CA SER A 99 -10.69 19.92 -16.24
C SER A 99 -11.22 18.52 -16.59
N LEU A 100 -10.30 17.57 -16.83
CA LEU A 100 -10.63 16.17 -17.07
C LEU A 100 -11.38 15.55 -15.87
N TYR A 101 -10.90 15.79 -14.65
CA TYR A 101 -11.54 15.29 -13.43
C TYR A 101 -12.94 15.87 -13.22
N CYS A 102 -13.15 17.17 -13.42
CA CYS A 102 -14.49 17.77 -13.32
C CYS A 102 -15.48 17.06 -14.26
N HIS A 103 -15.08 16.85 -15.52
CA HIS A 103 -15.91 16.15 -16.49
C HIS A 103 -16.17 14.68 -16.11
N LEU A 104 -15.13 13.97 -15.63
CA LEU A 104 -15.28 12.60 -15.15
C LEU A 104 -16.23 12.50 -13.95
N VAL A 105 -16.15 13.45 -13.01
CA VAL A 105 -17.02 13.51 -11.83
C VAL A 105 -18.47 13.79 -12.24
N GLU A 106 -18.69 14.67 -13.22
CA GLU A 106 -20.02 14.92 -13.78
C GLU A 106 -20.61 13.69 -14.47
N LEU A 107 -19.81 13.01 -15.30
CA LEU A 107 -20.21 11.79 -16.01
C LEU A 107 -20.53 10.65 -15.03
N CYS A 108 -19.70 10.46 -14.01
CA CYS A 108 -19.87 9.43 -12.98
C CYS A 108 -20.98 9.73 -11.97
N ALA A 109 -21.57 10.94 -12.00
CA ALA A 109 -22.74 11.22 -11.17
C ALA A 109 -24.04 10.66 -11.77
N VAL A 110 -24.05 10.46 -13.09
CA VAL A 110 -25.21 9.90 -13.81
C VAL A 110 -25.00 8.42 -14.12
N ARG A 111 -23.74 7.97 -14.24
CA ARG A 111 -23.40 6.61 -14.65
C ARG A 111 -22.44 5.95 -13.66
N ALA A 112 -22.51 4.63 -13.55
CA ALA A 112 -21.50 3.87 -12.83
C ALA A 112 -20.11 4.07 -13.46
N LEU A 113 -19.08 4.09 -12.61
CA LEU A 113 -17.68 4.33 -13.00
C LEU A 113 -17.19 3.46 -14.18
N PRO A 114 -17.52 2.15 -14.27
CA PRO A 114 -17.12 1.34 -15.43
C PRO A 114 -17.77 1.78 -16.74
N ALA A 115 -19.03 2.22 -16.69
CA ALA A 115 -19.76 2.69 -17.87
C ALA A 115 -19.25 4.06 -18.36
N ALA A 116 -18.76 4.89 -17.45
CA ALA A 116 -18.16 6.19 -17.74
C ALA A 116 -16.82 6.07 -18.51
N LEU A 117 -16.14 4.93 -18.42
CA LEU A 117 -14.86 4.67 -19.09
C LEU A 117 -14.99 3.98 -20.46
N LEU A 118 -16.21 3.70 -20.91
CA LEU A 118 -16.44 3.07 -22.21
C LEU A 118 -15.90 3.92 -23.37
N PRO A 119 -15.39 3.30 -24.46
CA PRO A 119 -14.79 4.01 -25.61
C PRO A 119 -15.69 5.10 -26.21
N GLN A 120 -17.01 4.95 -26.10
CA GLN A 120 -18.00 5.94 -26.53
C GLN A 120 -17.81 7.34 -25.91
N HIS A 121 -17.18 7.46 -24.74
CA HIS A 121 -16.95 8.74 -24.07
C HIS A 121 -15.53 9.30 -24.25
N TRP A 122 -14.60 8.55 -24.85
CA TRP A 122 -13.22 9.00 -25.07
C TRP A 122 -13.11 10.35 -25.82
N PRO A 123 -13.92 10.64 -26.85
CA PRO A 123 -13.86 11.94 -27.52
C PRO A 123 -14.17 13.11 -26.56
N GLY A 124 -15.11 12.92 -25.63
CA GLY A 124 -15.45 13.90 -24.60
C GLY A 124 -14.35 14.06 -23.56
N LEU A 125 -13.70 12.96 -23.15
CA LEU A 125 -12.56 12.99 -22.23
C LEU A 125 -11.37 13.73 -22.84
N LEU A 126 -11.03 13.44 -24.10
CA LEU A 126 -9.94 14.11 -24.81
C LEU A 126 -10.23 15.60 -24.99
N ARG A 127 -11.44 15.97 -25.39
CA ARG A 127 -11.85 17.37 -25.54
C ARG A 127 -11.72 18.16 -24.24
N ASN A 128 -12.14 17.56 -23.11
CA ASN A 128 -12.06 18.22 -21.80
C ASN A 128 -10.65 18.20 -21.21
N PHE A 129 -9.82 17.21 -21.54
CA PHE A 129 -8.39 17.23 -21.22
C PHE A 129 -7.64 18.33 -21.97
N CYS A 130 -8.02 18.64 -23.21
CA CYS A 130 -7.46 19.78 -23.95
C CYS A 130 -7.86 21.15 -23.36
N ARG A 131 -8.92 21.22 -22.55
CA ARG A 131 -9.32 22.46 -21.86
C ARG A 131 -8.47 22.68 -20.62
N ARG A 132 -8.02 23.92 -20.39
CA ARG A 132 -7.27 24.32 -19.20
C ARG A 132 -8.21 24.92 -18.16
N TYR A 133 -8.27 24.34 -16.97
CA TYR A 133 -9.00 24.93 -15.85
C TYR A 133 -8.21 26.11 -15.24
N PRO A 134 -8.81 27.30 -15.02
CA PRO A 134 -8.11 28.43 -14.44
C PRO A 134 -7.90 28.23 -12.93
N LEU A 135 -6.74 27.67 -12.54
CA LEU A 135 -6.42 27.36 -11.13
C LEU A 135 -6.33 28.63 -10.23
N ARG A 136 -6.16 29.83 -10.81
CA ARG A 136 -6.06 31.13 -10.10
C ARG A 136 -5.10 31.11 -8.89
N VAL A 137 -3.99 30.36 -8.98
CA VAL A 137 -2.99 30.23 -7.91
C VAL A 137 -1.98 31.37 -7.98
N ARG A 138 -1.60 31.93 -6.83
CA ARG A 138 -0.43 32.82 -6.72
C ARG A 138 0.80 31.95 -6.41
N PRO A 139 1.77 31.83 -7.33
CA PRO A 139 2.95 31.01 -7.08
C PRO A 139 3.67 31.49 -5.81
N PHE A 140 4.14 30.55 -4.99
CA PHE A 140 4.93 30.76 -3.76
C PHE A 140 4.22 31.42 -2.56
N ARG A 141 2.94 31.79 -2.65
CA ARG A 141 2.16 32.18 -1.46
C ARG A 141 1.50 30.97 -0.84
N LEU A 142 1.89 30.64 0.39
CA LEU A 142 1.47 29.41 1.05
C LEU A 142 0.05 29.45 1.65
N GLU A 143 -0.69 30.57 1.63
CA GLU A 143 -2.13 30.65 2.03
C GLU A 143 -2.54 29.81 3.26
N GLY A 144 -1.69 29.74 4.30
CA GLY A 144 -1.96 28.96 5.53
C GLY A 144 -1.52 27.49 5.50
N ILE A 145 -0.86 27.03 4.43
CA ILE A 145 -0.27 25.69 4.30
C ILE A 145 1.04 25.61 5.12
N PRO A 146 1.17 24.63 6.03
CA PRO A 146 2.41 24.45 6.81
C PRO A 146 3.60 24.10 5.92
N LYS A 147 4.76 24.75 6.14
CA LYS A 147 6.00 24.44 5.41
C LYS A 147 6.49 23.00 5.67
N ALA A 148 6.36 22.55 6.91
CA ALA A 148 6.72 21.19 7.31
C ALA A 148 5.94 20.14 6.51
N PHE A 149 4.67 20.39 6.23
CA PHE A 149 3.82 19.51 5.42
C PHE A 149 4.32 19.34 3.99
N LEU A 150 4.72 20.44 3.34
CA LEU A 150 5.30 20.37 2.01
C LEU A 150 6.66 19.65 2.02
N ALA A 151 7.49 19.87 3.05
CA ALA A 151 8.75 19.17 3.21
C ALA A 151 8.56 17.65 3.39
N TYR A 152 7.59 17.23 4.19
CA TYR A 152 7.25 15.81 4.33
C TYR A 152 6.74 15.21 3.02
N ASN A 153 5.96 15.94 2.22
CA ASN A 153 5.54 15.47 0.89
C ASN A 153 6.75 15.25 -0.04
N VAL A 154 7.71 16.19 -0.07
CA VAL A 154 8.94 16.05 -0.87
C VAL A 154 9.73 14.80 -0.45
N LEU A 155 9.96 14.62 0.85
CA LEU A 155 10.71 13.49 1.39
C LEU A 155 10.01 12.16 1.13
N ALA A 156 8.69 12.10 1.37
CA ALA A 156 7.91 10.89 1.17
C ALA A 156 7.86 10.51 -0.32
N THR A 157 7.73 11.49 -1.22
CA THR A 157 7.79 11.23 -2.66
C THR A 157 9.18 10.77 -3.10
N ALA A 158 10.26 11.32 -2.53
CA ALA A 158 11.62 10.83 -2.81
C ALA A 158 11.75 9.33 -2.44
N LEU A 159 11.36 8.96 -1.21
CA LEU A 159 11.37 7.57 -0.75
C LEU A 159 10.48 6.67 -1.63
N TRP A 160 9.32 7.18 -2.03
CA TRP A 160 8.39 6.50 -2.92
C TRP A 160 8.98 6.23 -4.30
N THR A 161 9.69 7.20 -4.88
CA THR A 161 10.28 7.08 -6.22
C THR A 161 11.47 6.13 -6.24
N VAL A 162 12.39 6.24 -5.28
CA VAL A 162 13.66 5.49 -5.35
C VAL A 162 13.72 4.25 -4.48
N GLY A 163 12.79 4.03 -3.55
CA GLY A 163 12.87 2.94 -2.57
C GLY A 163 13.07 1.55 -3.19
N ALA A 164 12.27 1.19 -4.19
CA ALA A 164 12.41 -0.08 -4.89
C ALA A 164 13.64 -0.13 -5.83
N LEU A 165 14.03 1.00 -6.41
CA LEU A 165 15.22 1.10 -7.25
C LEU A 165 16.51 0.92 -6.43
N CYS A 166 16.58 1.54 -5.25
CA CYS A 166 17.68 1.39 -4.30
C CYS A 166 17.83 -0.06 -3.87
N ALA A 167 16.72 -0.76 -3.58
CA ALA A 167 16.74 -2.16 -3.20
C ALA A 167 17.23 -3.08 -4.34
N LEU A 168 16.75 -2.83 -5.56
CA LEU A 168 17.22 -3.54 -6.75
C LEU A 168 18.71 -3.32 -7.00
N TYR A 169 19.18 -2.08 -6.94
CA TYR A 169 20.60 -1.79 -7.12
C TYR A 169 21.45 -2.35 -5.98
N ALA A 170 20.99 -2.24 -4.73
CA ALA A 170 21.66 -2.82 -3.56
C ALA A 170 21.81 -4.33 -3.71
N SER A 171 20.78 -5.03 -4.21
CA SER A 171 20.85 -6.47 -4.46
C SER A 171 21.89 -6.88 -5.50
N ALA A 172 22.29 -5.96 -6.40
CA ALA A 172 23.34 -6.20 -7.37
C ALA A 172 24.75 -5.91 -6.81
N LEU A 173 24.85 -5.07 -5.78
CA LEU A 173 26.11 -4.68 -5.14
C LEU A 173 26.51 -5.59 -3.98
N VAL A 174 25.53 -6.16 -3.29
CA VAL A 174 25.76 -7.05 -2.15
C VAL A 174 26.09 -8.47 -2.66
N ALA A 175 26.77 -9.27 -1.83
CA ALA A 175 27.05 -10.66 -2.13
C ALA A 175 25.76 -11.44 -2.50
N PRO A 176 25.84 -12.44 -3.40
CA PRO A 176 24.68 -13.20 -3.86
C PRO A 176 23.83 -13.79 -2.71
N GLU A 177 24.48 -14.14 -1.61
CA GLU A 177 23.90 -14.64 -0.36
C GLU A 177 23.05 -13.61 0.43
N TYR A 178 22.88 -12.37 -0.04
CA TYR A 178 21.94 -11.43 0.57
C TYR A 178 21.06 -10.71 -0.48
N ALA A 179 21.12 -11.16 -1.74
CA ALA A 179 20.47 -10.47 -2.85
C ALA A 179 18.94 -10.47 -2.71
N THR A 180 18.34 -11.60 -2.32
CA THR A 180 16.87 -11.69 -2.13
C THR A 180 16.43 -10.84 -0.97
N THR A 181 17.19 -10.88 0.13
CA THR A 181 16.98 -10.04 1.33
C THR A 181 16.99 -8.55 0.97
N ALA A 182 17.99 -8.10 0.20
CA ALA A 182 18.12 -6.72 -0.25
C ALA A 182 16.91 -6.26 -1.09
N VAL A 183 16.43 -7.12 -2.01
CA VAL A 183 15.23 -6.81 -2.82
C VAL A 183 13.97 -6.69 -1.95
N MET A 184 13.78 -7.59 -0.98
CA MET A 184 12.60 -7.59 -0.10
C MET A 184 12.55 -6.40 0.87
N LEU A 185 13.69 -5.78 1.18
CA LEU A 185 13.74 -4.55 1.97
C LEU A 185 13.03 -3.35 1.30
N SER A 186 12.80 -3.40 -0.03
CA SER A 186 11.98 -2.40 -0.72
C SER A 186 10.58 -2.26 -0.14
N GLY A 187 9.99 -3.36 0.34
CA GLY A 187 8.66 -3.37 0.94
C GLY A 187 8.60 -2.52 2.21
N LEU A 188 9.64 -2.58 3.03
CA LEU A 188 9.76 -1.77 4.25
C LEU A 188 9.92 -0.28 3.92
N VAL A 189 10.76 0.06 2.93
CA VAL A 189 10.93 1.46 2.48
C VAL A 189 9.60 2.02 1.95
N ASN A 190 8.88 1.24 1.15
CA ASN A 190 7.55 1.61 0.65
C ASN A 190 6.53 1.80 1.79
N ALA A 191 6.60 0.98 2.84
CA ALA A 191 5.73 1.12 4.00
C ALA A 191 6.00 2.43 4.76
N VAL A 192 7.28 2.78 4.96
CA VAL A 192 7.67 4.06 5.58
C VAL A 192 7.18 5.24 4.74
N ALA A 193 7.34 5.19 3.41
CA ALA A 193 6.83 6.22 2.52
C ALA A 193 5.29 6.34 2.58
N ALA A 194 4.58 5.21 2.53
CA ALA A 194 3.11 5.17 2.61
C ALA A 194 2.59 5.72 3.94
N ILE A 195 3.23 5.37 5.06
CA ILE A 195 2.87 5.86 6.39
C ILE A 195 3.15 7.35 6.51
N SER A 196 4.28 7.82 5.97
CA SER A 196 4.61 9.25 5.94
C SER A 196 3.55 10.05 5.18
N LEU A 197 3.13 9.58 3.99
CA LEU A 197 2.05 10.21 3.22
C LEU A 197 0.72 10.17 4.01
N SER A 198 0.35 9.01 4.55
CA SER A 198 -0.96 8.81 5.19
C SER A 198 -1.11 9.53 6.53
N LEU A 199 -0.05 9.63 7.33
CA LEU A 199 -0.11 10.26 8.66
C LEU A 199 0.21 11.75 8.63
N LEU A 200 1.12 12.18 7.75
CA LEU A 200 1.64 13.55 7.77
C LEU A 200 1.05 14.43 6.66
N VAL A 201 0.68 13.83 5.52
CA VAL A 201 0.25 14.58 4.33
C VAL A 201 -1.28 14.50 4.15
N ASP A 202 -1.84 13.31 4.06
CA ASP A 202 -3.26 13.14 3.73
C ASP A 202 -4.25 13.86 4.67
N PRO A 203 -4.08 13.86 6.01
CA PRO A 203 -5.04 14.49 6.91
C PRO A 203 -5.11 16.01 6.70
N GLN A 204 -3.98 16.66 6.49
CA GLN A 204 -3.93 18.10 6.30
C GLN A 204 -4.55 18.53 4.97
N ALA A 205 -4.33 17.73 3.91
CA ALA A 205 -4.92 18.01 2.62
C ALA A 205 -6.44 17.74 2.59
N SER A 206 -6.92 16.76 3.35
CA SER A 206 -8.36 16.53 3.52
C SER A 206 -9.04 17.67 4.29
N LEU A 207 -8.42 18.17 5.38
CA LEU A 207 -8.96 19.32 6.13
C LEU A 207 -9.13 20.58 5.27
N LEU A 208 -8.25 20.81 4.28
CA LEU A 208 -8.40 21.92 3.34
C LEU A 208 -9.59 21.72 2.39
N THR A 209 -9.83 20.47 1.98
CA THR A 209 -10.94 20.12 1.08
C THR A 209 -12.29 20.24 1.82
N ASP A 210 -12.35 19.83 3.09
CA ASP A 210 -13.55 19.86 3.92
C ASP A 210 -14.04 21.28 4.24
N ARG A 211 -13.12 22.27 4.24
CA ARG A 211 -13.49 23.69 4.41
C ARG A 211 -14.29 24.25 3.22
N GLY A 212 -14.31 23.56 2.07
CA GLY A 212 -15.04 24.00 0.87
C GLY A 212 -14.46 25.23 0.18
N GLU A 213 -13.38 25.82 0.70
CA GLU A 213 -12.73 26.98 0.11
C GLU A 213 -11.91 26.57 -1.11
N GLN A 214 -12.26 27.13 -2.27
CA GLN A 214 -11.61 26.80 -3.53
C GLN A 214 -10.11 27.18 -3.55
N ARG A 215 -9.78 28.42 -3.17
CA ARG A 215 -8.41 28.96 -3.32
C ARG A 215 -7.35 28.15 -2.54
N PRO A 216 -7.52 27.84 -1.24
CA PRO A 216 -6.54 27.03 -0.51
C PRO A 216 -6.36 25.63 -1.08
N VAL A 217 -7.42 25.02 -1.63
CA VAL A 217 -7.36 23.68 -2.23
C VAL A 217 -6.58 23.69 -3.55
N PHE A 218 -6.80 24.70 -4.40
CA PHE A 218 -6.02 24.90 -5.62
C PHE A 218 -4.54 25.19 -5.30
N THR A 219 -4.28 26.07 -4.33
CA THR A 219 -2.94 26.40 -3.86
C THR A 219 -2.24 25.15 -3.31
N ALA A 220 -2.92 24.33 -2.51
CA ALA A 220 -2.37 23.08 -1.99
C ALA A 220 -2.08 22.04 -3.08
N ALA A 221 -3.01 21.84 -4.02
CA ALA A 221 -2.81 20.92 -5.14
C ALA A 221 -1.60 21.31 -6.00
N TRP A 222 -1.43 22.61 -6.26
CA TRP A 222 -0.28 23.13 -6.99
C TRP A 222 1.05 22.86 -6.28
N HIS A 223 1.14 23.20 -4.98
CA HIS A 223 2.37 23.03 -4.21
C HIS A 223 2.67 21.55 -3.89
N LEU A 224 1.66 20.70 -3.71
CA LEU A 224 1.84 19.25 -3.55
C LEU A 224 2.36 18.61 -4.83
N SER A 225 1.79 18.97 -5.98
CA SER A 225 2.25 18.48 -7.27
C SER A 225 3.68 18.94 -7.57
N LEU A 226 4.01 20.20 -7.27
CA LEU A 226 5.40 20.69 -7.32
C LEU A 226 6.30 19.92 -6.34
N GLY A 227 5.82 19.64 -5.13
CA GLY A 227 6.53 18.83 -4.14
C GLY A 227 6.83 17.41 -4.64
N ASN A 228 5.97 16.84 -5.48
CA ASN A 228 6.21 15.54 -6.10
C ASN A 228 7.33 15.59 -7.15
N VAL A 229 7.43 16.69 -7.90
CA VAL A 229 8.56 16.95 -8.83
C VAL A 229 9.86 17.12 -8.06
N LEU A 230 9.85 17.94 -7.01
CA LEU A 230 11.03 18.14 -6.16
C LEU A 230 11.44 16.86 -5.45
N GLY A 231 10.48 16.05 -5.00
CA GLY A 231 10.72 14.77 -4.35
C GLY A 231 11.33 13.74 -5.29
N SER A 232 10.81 13.61 -6.51
CA SER A 232 11.37 12.68 -7.51
C SER A 232 12.80 13.08 -7.90
N LEU A 233 13.07 14.39 -8.06
CA LEU A 233 14.42 14.91 -8.31
C LEU A 233 15.36 14.69 -7.11
N LEU A 234 14.89 14.93 -5.88
CA LEU A 234 15.62 14.61 -4.65
C LEU A 234 15.97 13.11 -4.59
N GLY A 235 15.16 12.26 -5.22
CA GLY A 235 15.44 10.86 -5.44
C GLY A 235 16.84 10.60 -6.01
N LEU A 236 17.36 11.43 -6.93
CA LEU A 236 18.72 11.27 -7.48
C LEU A 236 19.80 11.39 -6.39
N ALA A 237 19.63 12.34 -5.46
CA ALA A 237 20.55 12.52 -4.34
C ALA A 237 20.39 11.43 -3.27
N VAL A 238 19.15 10.98 -3.04
CA VAL A 238 18.83 9.94 -2.04
C VAL A 238 19.17 8.52 -2.53
N PHE A 239 19.28 8.31 -3.85
CA PHE A 239 19.44 6.98 -4.45
C PHE A 239 20.70 6.23 -3.95
N LEU A 240 21.87 6.86 -4.03
CA LEU A 240 23.12 6.24 -3.57
C LEU A 240 23.17 5.99 -2.05
N PRO A 241 22.86 6.97 -1.17
CA PRO A 241 22.84 6.70 0.27
C PRO A 241 21.76 5.68 0.65
N GLY A 242 20.59 5.72 0.01
CA GLY A 242 19.53 4.73 0.19
C GLY A 242 19.97 3.33 -0.20
N THR A 243 20.67 3.17 -1.32
CA THR A 243 21.25 1.89 -1.75
C THR A 243 22.23 1.34 -0.72
N ARG A 244 23.12 2.19 -0.18
CA ARG A 244 24.09 1.79 0.87
C ARG A 244 23.39 1.38 2.15
N LEU A 245 22.36 2.12 2.58
CA LEU A 245 21.56 1.81 3.76
C LEU A 245 20.87 0.45 3.62
N ILE A 246 20.22 0.20 2.48
CA ILE A 246 19.55 -1.07 2.22
C ILE A 246 20.57 -2.21 2.16
N GLY A 247 21.72 -2.00 1.51
CA GLY A 247 22.78 -3.00 1.47
C GLY A 247 23.35 -3.35 2.85
N ALA A 248 23.52 -2.35 3.73
CA ALA A 248 23.95 -2.56 5.11
C ALA A 248 22.88 -3.32 5.92
N ALA A 249 21.60 -2.92 5.78
CA ALA A 249 20.50 -3.61 6.42
C ALA A 249 20.36 -5.06 5.93
N ALA A 250 20.57 -5.33 4.64
CA ALA A 250 20.54 -6.66 4.06
C ALA A 250 21.64 -7.56 4.65
N LYS A 251 22.87 -7.05 4.79
CA LYS A 251 23.97 -7.79 5.44
C LYS A 251 23.69 -8.05 6.92
N LEU A 252 23.12 -7.07 7.63
CA LEU A 252 22.77 -7.22 9.04
C LEU A 252 21.67 -8.27 9.22
N LEU A 253 20.59 -8.23 8.43
CA LEU A 253 19.53 -9.24 8.46
C LEU A 253 20.04 -10.62 8.01
N GLY A 254 20.85 -10.64 6.95
CA GLY A 254 21.43 -11.85 6.38
C GLY A 254 22.36 -12.59 7.33
N SER A 255 23.26 -11.87 8.02
CA SER A 255 24.15 -12.46 9.04
C SER A 255 23.38 -13.06 10.23
N HIS A 256 22.26 -12.45 10.62
CA HIS A 256 21.38 -13.06 11.61
C HIS A 256 20.57 -14.22 11.02
N GLY A 257 20.37 -14.32 9.70
CA GLY A 257 19.58 -15.36 9.06
C GLY A 257 20.02 -16.79 9.39
N ALA A 258 21.30 -17.02 9.72
CA ALA A 258 21.79 -18.30 10.26
C ALA A 258 21.14 -18.65 11.61
N GLN A 259 21.04 -17.68 12.54
CA GLN A 259 20.35 -17.86 13.82
C GLN A 259 18.85 -18.16 13.66
N TRP A 260 18.24 -17.58 12.61
CA TRP A 260 16.84 -17.82 12.29
C TRP A 260 16.62 -19.22 11.72
N ASN A 261 17.64 -19.82 11.11
CA ASN A 261 17.60 -21.21 10.66
C ASN A 261 17.63 -22.18 11.86
N ASP A 262 18.36 -21.83 12.92
CA ASP A 262 18.44 -22.60 14.16
C ASP A 262 17.17 -22.49 15.02
N SER A 263 16.53 -21.32 15.03
CA SER A 263 15.26 -21.09 15.72
C SER A 263 14.22 -20.48 14.77
N LEU A 264 13.36 -21.34 14.22
CA LEU A 264 12.27 -20.94 13.31
C LEU A 264 11.13 -20.20 14.04
N TRP A 265 11.06 -20.33 15.36
CA TRP A 265 9.96 -19.81 16.18
C TRP A 265 9.68 -18.31 16.03
N PRO A 266 10.68 -17.40 15.93
CA PRO A 266 10.43 -15.99 15.70
C PRO A 266 9.62 -15.73 14.41
N LEU A 267 9.92 -16.42 13.31
CA LEU A 267 9.16 -16.29 12.05
C LEU A 267 7.75 -16.83 12.19
N VAL A 268 7.62 -18.01 12.80
CA VAL A 268 6.32 -18.68 12.99
C VAL A 268 5.42 -17.83 13.88
N LEU A 269 5.94 -17.33 15.00
CA LEU A 269 5.21 -16.48 15.94
C LEU A 269 4.89 -15.10 15.35
N LEU A 270 5.82 -14.50 14.59
CA LEU A 270 5.57 -13.25 13.90
C LEU A 270 4.47 -13.41 12.85
N ASN A 271 4.50 -14.47 12.04
CA ASN A 271 3.47 -14.73 11.05
C ASN A 271 2.12 -15.07 11.70
N LEU A 272 2.13 -15.87 12.79
CA LEU A 272 0.95 -16.12 13.62
C LEU A 272 0.34 -14.80 14.10
N PHE A 273 1.16 -13.89 14.64
CA PHE A 273 0.71 -12.59 15.11
C PHE A 273 0.14 -11.72 13.99
N ILE A 274 0.81 -11.68 12.83
CA ILE A 274 0.33 -10.95 11.65
C ILE A 274 -1.03 -11.48 11.19
N THR A 275 -1.17 -12.79 11.02
CA THR A 275 -2.43 -13.40 10.58
C THR A 275 -3.53 -13.28 11.63
N LEU A 276 -3.19 -13.41 12.92
CA LEU A 276 -4.10 -13.15 14.03
C LEU A 276 -4.66 -11.72 13.94
N LEU A 277 -3.79 -10.72 13.80
CA LEU A 277 -4.21 -9.33 13.62
C LEU A 277 -5.03 -9.12 12.34
N ALA A 278 -4.70 -9.82 11.25
CA ALA A 278 -5.46 -9.72 10.01
C ALA A 278 -6.93 -10.14 10.19
N THR A 279 -7.19 -11.19 10.98
CA THR A 279 -8.58 -11.62 11.26
C THR A 279 -9.40 -10.57 12.02
N THR A 280 -8.74 -9.66 12.75
CA THR A 280 -9.43 -8.61 13.50
C THR A 280 -10.11 -7.57 12.59
N ALA A 281 -9.81 -7.58 11.28
CA ALA A 281 -10.56 -6.84 10.28
C ALA A 281 -12.07 -7.13 10.36
N TYR A 282 -12.45 -8.39 10.56
CA TYR A 282 -13.86 -8.78 10.70
C TYR A 282 -14.44 -8.33 12.05
N ALA A 283 -13.65 -8.37 13.13
CA ALA A 283 -14.05 -7.83 14.43
C ALA A 283 -14.39 -6.33 14.35
N SER A 284 -13.67 -5.57 13.51
CA SER A 284 -13.96 -4.16 13.28
C SER A 284 -15.34 -3.93 12.65
N ARG A 285 -15.76 -4.81 11.73
CA ARG A 285 -17.08 -4.76 11.08
C ARG A 285 -18.19 -5.11 12.06
N ILE A 286 -17.99 -6.13 12.89
CA ILE A 286 -18.93 -6.48 13.97
C ILE A 286 -19.12 -5.30 14.93
N ALA A 287 -18.02 -4.70 15.38
CA ALA A 287 -18.09 -3.54 16.26
C ALA A 287 -18.77 -2.33 15.57
N ALA A 288 -18.58 -2.14 14.27
CA ALA A 288 -19.26 -1.08 13.51
C ALA A 288 -20.78 -1.22 13.53
N VAL A 289 -21.29 -2.46 13.42
CA VAL A 289 -22.72 -2.78 13.53
C VAL A 289 -23.21 -2.51 14.95
N GLU A 290 -22.50 -3.03 15.96
CA GLU A 290 -22.92 -2.91 17.37
C GLU A 290 -22.92 -1.46 17.88
N THR A 291 -22.00 -0.61 17.41
CA THR A 291 -21.89 0.79 17.88
C THR A 291 -22.60 1.78 16.97
N GLY A 292 -23.08 1.37 15.79
CA GLY A 292 -23.61 2.27 14.76
C GLY A 292 -22.61 3.27 14.17
N ALA A 293 -21.34 3.20 14.56
CA ALA A 293 -20.32 4.21 14.28
C ALA A 293 -19.34 3.75 13.19
N ARG A 294 -19.86 3.57 11.97
CA ARG A 294 -19.15 2.94 10.84
C ARG A 294 -17.80 3.61 10.52
N ALA A 295 -17.80 4.94 10.40
CA ALA A 295 -16.59 5.71 10.09
C ALA A 295 -15.54 5.61 11.21
N THR A 296 -15.97 5.65 12.47
CA THR A 296 -15.05 5.53 13.63
C THR A 296 -14.46 4.13 13.73
N ALA A 297 -15.25 3.09 13.48
CA ALA A 297 -14.77 1.71 13.44
C ALA A 297 -13.74 1.50 12.32
N LEU A 298 -13.96 2.09 11.13
CA LEU A 298 -13.00 2.08 10.03
C LEU A 298 -11.68 2.78 10.40
N LEU A 299 -11.73 3.90 11.12
CA LEU A 299 -10.53 4.58 11.62
C LEU A 299 -9.72 3.72 12.60
N VAL A 300 -10.41 3.01 13.52
CA VAL A 300 -9.76 2.06 14.43
C VAL A 300 -9.18 0.88 13.63
N PHE A 301 -9.87 0.36 12.62
CA PHE A 301 -9.33 -0.67 11.74
C PHE A 301 -8.06 -0.22 11.01
N ASN A 302 -8.04 1.00 10.48
CA ASN A 302 -6.86 1.56 9.81
C ASN A 302 -5.64 1.62 10.73
N LEU A 303 -5.84 1.88 12.03
CA LEU A 303 -4.80 1.85 13.06
C LEU A 303 -4.17 0.46 13.21
N PHE A 304 -5.00 -0.56 13.47
CA PHE A 304 -4.54 -1.93 13.67
C PHE A 304 -3.92 -2.51 12.41
N SER A 305 -4.55 -2.24 11.26
CA SER A 305 -4.03 -2.70 9.97
C SER A 305 -2.71 -2.02 9.58
N MET A 306 -2.41 -0.81 10.07
CA MET A 306 -1.08 -0.20 9.90
C MET A 306 0.01 -1.01 10.61
N VAL A 307 -0.24 -1.42 11.87
CA VAL A 307 0.70 -2.25 12.65
C VAL A 307 0.90 -3.61 11.98
N MET A 308 -0.18 -4.25 11.57
CA MET A 308 -0.13 -5.53 10.83
C MET A 308 0.67 -5.38 9.52
N ARG A 309 0.42 -4.32 8.74
CA ARG A 309 1.16 -4.05 7.50
C ARG A 309 2.65 -3.89 7.79
N LEU A 310 3.03 -3.11 8.79
CA LEU A 310 4.44 -2.95 9.19
C LEU A 310 5.09 -4.28 9.56
N ALA A 311 4.45 -5.09 10.41
CA ALA A 311 4.96 -6.39 10.81
C ALA A 311 5.16 -7.32 9.59
N GLY A 312 4.21 -7.32 8.64
CA GLY A 312 4.34 -8.08 7.39
C GLY A 312 5.54 -7.66 6.53
N GLN A 313 5.86 -6.36 6.51
CA GLN A 313 7.01 -5.84 5.77
C GLN A 313 8.36 -6.15 6.44
N VAL A 314 8.35 -6.55 7.71
CA VAL A 314 9.52 -7.09 8.42
C VAL A 314 9.65 -8.60 8.18
N LEU A 315 8.53 -9.33 8.13
CA LEU A 315 8.54 -10.78 7.89
C LEU A 315 9.16 -11.14 6.54
N ALA A 316 8.82 -10.42 5.47
CA ALA A 316 9.30 -10.70 4.12
C ALA A 316 10.85 -10.71 3.97
N PRO A 317 11.59 -9.66 4.37
CA PRO A 317 13.05 -9.67 4.31
C PRO A 317 13.67 -10.67 5.30
N SER A 318 13.05 -10.92 6.45
CA SER A 318 13.54 -11.92 7.41
C SER A 318 13.43 -13.34 6.85
N LEU A 319 12.32 -13.65 6.17
CA LEU A 319 12.13 -14.92 5.47
C LEU A 319 13.09 -15.05 4.29
N ALA A 320 13.34 -13.97 3.55
CA ALA A 320 14.35 -13.94 2.49
C ALA A 320 15.76 -14.16 3.02
N ALA A 321 16.10 -13.65 4.21
CA ALA A 321 17.40 -13.90 4.85
C ALA A 321 17.60 -15.38 5.18
N VAL A 322 16.56 -16.08 5.65
CA VAL A 322 16.62 -17.54 5.84
C VAL A 322 16.72 -18.27 4.50
N ALA A 323 16.02 -17.77 3.47
CA ALA A 323 16.12 -18.32 2.13
C ALA A 323 17.52 -18.19 1.56
N ASP A 324 18.18 -17.03 1.69
CA ASP A 324 19.50 -16.81 1.14
C ASP A 324 20.58 -17.67 1.85
N ASN A 325 20.41 -17.95 3.15
CA ASN A 325 21.35 -18.76 3.93
C ASN A 325 21.15 -20.28 3.81
N SER A 326 20.03 -20.76 3.28
CA SER A 326 19.82 -22.21 3.15
C SER A 326 20.54 -22.77 1.93
N SER A 327 21.35 -23.82 2.10
CA SER A 327 22.16 -24.36 0.98
C SER A 327 21.31 -25.10 -0.06
N ARG A 328 20.23 -25.79 0.38
CA ARG A 328 19.35 -26.54 -0.52
C ARG A 328 17.94 -25.92 -0.58
N PRO A 329 17.26 -25.98 -1.74
CA PRO A 329 15.86 -25.57 -1.82
C PRO A 329 14.95 -26.32 -0.84
N GLY A 330 15.23 -27.61 -0.58
CA GLY A 330 14.43 -28.46 0.31
C GLY A 330 14.41 -27.98 1.77
N ASP A 331 15.51 -27.44 2.27
CA ASP A 331 15.60 -26.94 3.65
C ASP A 331 14.66 -25.73 3.85
N PHE A 332 14.64 -24.84 2.85
CA PHE A 332 13.74 -23.68 2.86
C PHE A 332 12.26 -24.07 2.78
N VAL A 333 11.91 -25.16 2.08
CA VAL A 333 10.52 -25.66 2.06
C VAL A 333 10.06 -26.04 3.48
N GLY A 334 10.93 -26.65 4.28
CA GLY A 334 10.64 -26.95 5.69
C GLY A 334 10.30 -25.68 6.48
N VAL A 335 11.11 -24.64 6.33
CA VAL A 335 10.86 -23.32 6.94
C VAL A 335 9.53 -22.73 6.48
N VAL A 336 9.26 -22.72 5.17
CA VAL A 336 8.02 -22.20 4.61
C VAL A 336 6.80 -22.94 5.18
N ARG A 337 6.85 -24.27 5.32
CA ARG A 337 5.75 -25.05 5.93
C ARG A 337 5.48 -24.62 7.36
N TRP A 338 6.51 -24.44 8.18
CA TRP A 338 6.34 -23.95 9.56
C TRP A 338 5.78 -22.53 9.62
N VAL A 339 6.25 -21.64 8.75
CA VAL A 339 5.72 -20.27 8.65
C VAL A 339 4.25 -20.28 8.24
N LEU A 340 3.86 -21.13 7.28
CA LEU A 340 2.46 -21.30 6.86
C LEU A 340 1.60 -21.93 7.97
N LEU A 341 2.13 -22.89 8.74
CA LEU A 341 1.46 -23.40 9.94
C LEU A 341 1.22 -22.28 10.96
N GLY A 342 2.18 -21.37 11.15
CA GLY A 342 2.01 -20.16 11.95
C GLY A 342 0.83 -19.32 11.50
N ALA A 343 0.69 -19.07 10.19
CA ALA A 343 -0.47 -18.37 9.64
C ALA A 343 -1.79 -19.12 9.90
N SER A 344 -1.83 -20.44 9.69
CA SER A 344 -3.02 -21.25 9.97
C SER A 344 -3.42 -21.21 11.44
N LEU A 345 -2.46 -21.33 12.36
CA LEU A 345 -2.68 -21.20 13.81
C LEU A 345 -3.13 -19.78 14.18
N GLY A 346 -2.57 -18.75 13.53
CA GLY A 346 -2.99 -17.36 13.71
C GLY A 346 -4.43 -17.12 13.28
N ALA A 347 -4.83 -17.62 12.11
CA ALA A 347 -6.19 -17.55 11.61
C ALA A 347 -7.17 -18.29 12.52
N PHE A 348 -6.82 -19.50 12.95
CA PHE A 348 -7.62 -20.30 13.89
C PHE A 348 -7.76 -19.62 15.25
N SER A 349 -6.67 -19.09 15.79
CA SER A 349 -6.67 -18.31 17.04
C SER A 349 -7.51 -17.04 16.89
N GLY A 350 -7.48 -16.41 15.72
CA GLY A 350 -8.30 -15.26 15.38
C GLY A 350 -9.79 -15.56 15.40
N LEU A 351 -10.19 -16.71 14.84
CA LEU A 351 -11.57 -17.20 14.91
C LEU A 351 -12.01 -17.41 16.36
N LEU A 352 -11.18 -18.07 17.17
CA LEU A 352 -11.47 -18.33 18.58
C LEU A 352 -11.59 -17.03 19.40
N LEU A 353 -10.71 -16.07 19.14
CA LEU A 353 -10.64 -14.80 19.85
C LEU A 353 -11.56 -13.71 19.26
N MET A 354 -12.31 -14.00 18.20
CA MET A 354 -13.17 -13.04 17.50
C MET A 354 -14.11 -12.26 18.45
N PRO A 355 -14.82 -12.90 19.41
CA PRO A 355 -15.68 -12.16 20.34
C PRO A 355 -14.92 -11.19 21.24
N SER A 356 -13.69 -11.55 21.62
CA SER A 356 -12.82 -10.69 22.43
C SER A 356 -12.32 -9.50 21.62
N PHE A 357 -11.91 -9.74 20.36
CA PHE A 357 -11.50 -8.66 19.47
C PHE A 357 -12.66 -7.71 19.16
N ALA A 358 -13.87 -8.19 18.94
CA ALA A 358 -15.04 -7.33 18.73
C ALA A 358 -15.27 -6.40 19.93
N GLN A 359 -15.12 -6.90 21.16
CA GLN A 359 -15.21 -6.09 22.37
C GLN A 359 -14.07 -5.05 22.47
N ILE A 360 -12.84 -5.43 22.11
CA ILE A 360 -11.70 -4.50 22.05
C ILE A 360 -11.99 -3.36 21.07
N TYR A 361 -12.45 -3.69 19.86
CA TYR A 361 -12.84 -2.70 18.85
C TYR A 361 -13.96 -1.79 19.35
N ARG A 362 -14.98 -2.33 20.01
CA ARG A 362 -16.06 -1.54 20.61
C ARG A 362 -15.57 -0.54 21.64
N GLN A 363 -14.66 -0.95 22.52
CA GLN A 363 -14.05 -0.03 23.49
C GLN A 363 -13.18 1.03 22.80
N ALA A 364 -12.38 0.63 21.81
CA ALA A 364 -11.55 1.55 21.04
C ALA A 364 -12.40 2.60 20.31
N VAL A 365 -13.52 2.21 19.70
CA VAL A 365 -14.49 3.11 19.06
C VAL A 365 -15.06 4.10 20.07
N ARG A 366 -15.50 3.63 21.24
CA ARG A 366 -16.03 4.52 22.31
C ARG A 366 -14.99 5.51 22.82
N GLN A 367 -13.74 5.08 22.98
CA GLN A 367 -12.65 5.99 23.39
C GLN A 367 -12.34 7.02 22.31
N LEU A 368 -12.37 6.62 21.04
CA LEU A 368 -12.15 7.52 19.92
C LEU A 368 -13.27 8.55 19.78
N GLN A 369 -14.54 8.15 19.97
CA GLN A 369 -15.68 9.09 20.00
C GLN A 369 -15.55 10.11 21.14
N ARG A 370 -15.09 9.70 22.32
CA ARG A 370 -14.94 10.61 23.48
C ARG A 370 -13.80 11.61 23.31
N ARG A 371 -12.68 11.20 22.70
CA ARG A 371 -11.46 12.01 22.59
C ARG A 371 -11.33 12.78 21.27
N GLY A 372 -12.10 12.39 20.25
CA GLY A 372 -12.12 13.02 18.93
C GLY A 372 -10.83 12.90 18.10
N SER A 373 -9.75 12.34 18.67
CA SER A 373 -8.42 12.36 18.05
C SER A 373 -7.77 10.99 18.08
N LEU A 374 -7.46 10.48 16.88
CA LEU A 374 -6.82 9.18 16.65
C LEU A 374 -5.42 9.07 17.32
N PRO A 375 -4.54 10.09 17.26
CA PRO A 375 -3.21 10.00 17.89
C PRO A 375 -3.27 9.87 19.42
N LEU A 376 -4.23 10.54 20.07
CA LEU A 376 -4.42 10.47 21.52
C LEU A 376 -4.90 9.09 21.98
N VAL A 377 -5.71 8.42 21.17
CA VAL A 377 -6.11 7.03 21.43
C VAL A 377 -4.92 6.08 21.27
N LEU A 378 -4.09 6.26 20.24
CA LEU A 378 -2.86 5.47 20.06
C LEU A 378 -1.92 5.62 21.27
N MET A 379 -1.64 6.85 21.71
CA MET A 379 -0.83 7.11 22.90
C MET A 379 -1.41 6.49 24.17
N HIS A 380 -2.74 6.38 24.28
CA HIS A 380 -3.38 5.75 25.42
C HIS A 380 -3.30 4.23 25.37
N CYS A 381 -3.43 3.61 24.19
CA CYS A 381 -3.24 2.17 24.01
C CYS A 381 -1.80 1.73 24.33
N LEU A 382 -0.81 2.61 24.14
CA LEU A 382 0.58 2.37 24.52
C LEU A 382 0.83 2.47 26.04
N ARG A 383 -0.14 2.94 26.84
CA ARG A 383 0.02 3.01 28.30
C ARG A 383 -0.26 1.64 28.94
N PRO A 384 0.60 1.14 29.85
CA PRO A 384 0.41 -0.14 30.54
C PRO A 384 -0.93 -0.25 31.29
N ALA A 385 -1.45 0.88 31.80
CA ALA A 385 -2.74 0.92 32.47
C ALA A 385 -3.92 0.54 31.54
N ALA A 386 -3.82 0.84 30.24
CA ALA A 386 -4.85 0.46 29.27
C ALA A 386 -4.87 -1.05 28.99
N TRP A 387 -3.76 -1.76 29.25
CA TRP A 387 -3.66 -3.19 28.99
C TRP A 387 -4.48 -4.02 29.99
N ARG A 388 -4.67 -3.53 31.21
CA ARG A 388 -5.59 -4.16 32.19
C ARG A 388 -7.05 -4.05 31.72
N CYS A 389 -7.40 -2.91 31.12
CA CYS A 389 -8.72 -2.72 30.51
C CYS A 389 -8.92 -3.65 29.30
N LEU A 390 -7.90 -3.80 28.45
CA LEU A 390 -7.92 -4.76 27.33
C LEU A 390 -8.02 -6.22 27.81
N ALA A 391 -7.34 -6.58 28.91
CA ALA A 391 -7.44 -7.92 29.51
C ALA A 391 -8.85 -8.23 30.03
N SER A 392 -9.59 -7.20 30.49
CA SER A 392 -11.00 -7.34 30.91
C SER A 392 -11.98 -7.58 29.75
N CYS A 393 -11.53 -7.45 28.49
CA CYS A 393 -12.36 -7.68 27.30
C CYS A 393 -12.48 -9.15 26.88
N ARG A 394 -11.92 -10.07 27.67
CA ARG A 394 -11.92 -11.50 27.34
C ARG A 394 -13.35 -12.05 27.39
N ARG A 395 -13.86 -12.51 26.24
CA ARG A 395 -15.13 -13.23 26.14
C ARG A 395 -14.87 -14.69 25.79
N ARG A 396 -15.80 -15.57 26.19
CA ARG A 396 -15.73 -16.98 25.84
C ARG A 396 -15.89 -17.16 24.32
N PRO A 397 -15.13 -18.07 23.69
CA PRO A 397 -15.28 -18.39 22.28
C PRO A 397 -16.67 -18.98 22.04
N ASN A 398 -17.41 -18.45 21.07
CA ASN A 398 -18.68 -19.04 20.64
C ASN A 398 -18.53 -19.56 19.20
N LEU A 399 -18.14 -20.82 19.07
CA LEU A 399 -17.93 -21.49 17.78
C LEU A 399 -19.23 -22.11 17.23
N LEU A 400 -20.27 -22.28 18.06
CA LEU A 400 -21.50 -22.99 17.71
C LEU A 400 -22.39 -22.25 16.70
N GLY A 401 -22.21 -20.93 16.53
CA GLY A 401 -22.95 -20.15 15.53
C GLY A 401 -22.46 -20.30 14.09
N LEU A 402 -21.31 -20.96 13.86
CA LEU A 402 -20.66 -21.08 12.54
C LEU A 402 -21.18 -22.24 11.69
N LEU A 403 -21.95 -23.17 12.27
CA LEU A 403 -22.42 -24.39 11.61
C LEU A 403 -23.69 -24.20 10.75
N GLY A 404 -24.19 -22.96 10.61
CA GLY A 404 -25.38 -22.64 9.82
C GLY A 404 -25.05 -22.16 8.40
N LYS A 405 -25.35 -22.99 7.40
CA LYS A 405 -25.36 -22.74 5.93
C LYS A 405 -24.14 -22.01 5.34
N ALA A 406 -23.18 -22.77 4.80
CA ALA A 406 -22.23 -22.31 3.77
C ALA A 406 -22.23 -23.32 2.60
N PRO A 407 -22.20 -22.90 1.32
CA PRO A 407 -21.33 -21.85 0.82
C PRO A 407 -22.04 -20.76 -0.02
N SER A 408 -21.81 -19.50 0.33
CA SER A 408 -21.96 -18.42 -0.65
C SER A 408 -20.71 -18.33 -1.52
N PRO A 409 -20.80 -17.92 -2.81
CA PRO A 409 -19.63 -17.67 -3.66
C PRO A 409 -18.62 -16.70 -3.04
N PHE A 410 -19.08 -15.84 -2.12
CA PHE A 410 -18.26 -14.95 -1.31
C PHE A 410 -17.24 -15.68 -0.42
N LEU A 411 -17.61 -16.77 0.26
CA LEU A 411 -16.69 -17.50 1.15
C LEU A 411 -15.57 -18.19 0.37
N TRP A 412 -15.90 -18.76 -0.81
CA TRP A 412 -14.90 -19.33 -1.72
C TRP A 412 -13.95 -18.27 -2.26
N ALA A 413 -14.48 -17.12 -2.70
CA ALA A 413 -13.64 -16.01 -3.15
C ALA A 413 -12.69 -15.53 -2.03
N ASN A 414 -13.19 -15.38 -0.81
CA ASN A 414 -12.37 -15.00 0.34
C ASN A 414 -11.28 -16.04 0.66
N LEU A 415 -11.62 -17.33 0.64
CA LEU A 415 -10.66 -18.41 0.87
C LEU A 415 -9.52 -18.38 -0.15
N VAL A 416 -9.86 -18.29 -1.44
CA VAL A 416 -8.89 -18.24 -2.54
C VAL A 416 -7.98 -17.02 -2.39
N VAL A 417 -8.57 -15.85 -2.16
CA VAL A 417 -7.83 -14.59 -1.99
C VAL A 417 -6.86 -14.64 -0.80
N ILE A 418 -7.31 -15.14 0.35
CA ILE A 418 -6.46 -15.27 1.55
C ILE A 418 -5.35 -16.30 1.31
N ALA A 419 -5.63 -17.40 0.61
CA ALA A 419 -4.61 -18.39 0.25
C ALA A 419 -3.50 -17.78 -0.61
N PHE A 420 -3.86 -17.02 -1.66
CA PHE A 420 -2.89 -16.31 -2.49
C PHE A 420 -2.07 -15.30 -1.68
N HIS A 421 -2.70 -14.52 -0.79
CA HIS A 421 -2.00 -13.58 0.08
C HIS A 421 -1.03 -14.24 1.06
N THR A 422 -1.40 -15.41 1.59
CA THR A 422 -0.60 -16.14 2.59
C THR A 422 0.61 -16.80 1.93
N VAL A 423 0.44 -17.35 0.72
CA VAL A 423 1.47 -18.12 0.02
C VAL A 423 2.33 -17.27 -0.90
N GLY A 424 1.85 -16.10 -1.36
CA GLY A 424 2.49 -15.30 -2.40
C GLY A 424 3.97 -14.99 -2.16
N VAL A 425 4.31 -14.38 -1.01
CA VAL A 425 5.71 -14.06 -0.67
C VAL A 425 6.59 -15.31 -0.50
N PRO A 426 6.26 -16.29 0.37
CA PRO A 426 7.10 -17.47 0.55
C PRO A 426 7.27 -18.28 -0.75
N ALA A 427 6.23 -18.41 -1.57
CA ALA A 427 6.30 -19.14 -2.82
C ALA A 427 7.19 -18.45 -3.86
N SER A 428 7.14 -17.13 -3.97
CA SER A 428 8.02 -16.38 -4.89
C SER A 428 9.48 -16.41 -4.46
N ILE A 429 9.76 -16.33 -3.15
CA ILE A 429 11.12 -16.52 -2.62
C ILE A 429 11.61 -17.94 -2.93
N TYR A 430 10.77 -18.95 -2.70
CA TYR A 430 11.11 -20.35 -3.01
C TYR A 430 11.34 -20.57 -4.51
N ALA A 431 10.48 -20.02 -5.36
CA ALA A 431 10.66 -20.05 -6.82
C ALA A 431 11.98 -19.40 -7.23
N GLY A 432 12.39 -18.32 -6.56
CA GLY A 432 13.71 -17.70 -6.75
C GLY A 432 14.89 -18.66 -6.55
N LYS A 433 14.80 -19.60 -5.60
CA LYS A 433 15.83 -20.63 -5.37
C LYS A 433 15.78 -21.81 -6.35
N LEU A 434 14.64 -22.04 -7.00
CA LEU A 434 14.48 -23.11 -7.99
C LEU A 434 14.99 -22.70 -9.38
N VAL A 435 14.91 -21.40 -9.69
CA VAL A 435 15.35 -20.85 -10.97
C VAL A 435 16.85 -20.52 -10.91
N ARG A 436 17.47 -20.27 -12.07
CA ARG A 436 18.85 -19.79 -12.17
C ARG A 436 19.10 -18.58 -11.25
N PRO A 437 20.25 -18.49 -10.56
CA PRO A 437 20.56 -17.42 -9.60
C PRO A 437 20.36 -16.01 -10.16
N GLU A 438 20.65 -15.81 -11.44
CA GLU A 438 20.46 -14.56 -12.16
C GLU A 438 19.00 -14.07 -12.15
N LEU A 439 18.04 -14.99 -12.26
CA LEU A 439 16.61 -14.70 -12.32
C LEU A 439 15.93 -14.76 -10.95
N ALA A 440 16.65 -15.12 -9.89
CA ALA A 440 16.09 -15.27 -8.54
C ALA A 440 15.41 -13.99 -8.05
N ARG A 441 16.02 -12.82 -8.33
CA ARG A 441 15.47 -11.49 -7.99
C ARG A 441 14.14 -11.23 -8.70
N THR A 442 14.07 -11.54 -9.99
CA THR A 442 12.86 -11.40 -10.80
C THR A 442 11.74 -12.30 -10.28
N ALA A 443 12.05 -13.58 -10.02
CA ALA A 443 11.08 -14.53 -9.48
C ALA A 443 10.55 -14.11 -8.10
N THR A 444 11.42 -13.57 -7.25
CA THR A 444 11.03 -13.06 -5.93
C THR A 444 10.11 -11.84 -6.04
N LEU A 445 10.38 -10.91 -6.97
CA LEU A 445 9.55 -9.72 -7.19
C LEU A 445 8.17 -10.02 -7.78
N LEU A 446 7.99 -11.18 -8.42
CA LEU A 446 6.66 -11.63 -8.85
C LEU A 446 5.70 -11.88 -7.67
N SER A 447 6.18 -11.91 -6.41
CA SER A 447 5.31 -11.87 -5.23
C SER A 447 4.38 -10.66 -5.22
N SER A 448 4.84 -9.52 -5.75
CA SER A 448 4.03 -8.32 -5.87
C SER A 448 2.84 -8.54 -6.81
N LEU A 449 3.03 -9.27 -7.92
CA LEU A 449 1.97 -9.61 -8.85
C LEU A 449 0.93 -10.52 -8.19
N VAL A 450 1.38 -11.59 -7.50
CA VAL A 450 0.50 -12.53 -6.80
C VAL A 450 -0.33 -11.82 -5.72
N ASN A 451 0.34 -11.05 -4.86
CA ASN A 451 -0.32 -10.28 -3.80
C ASN A 451 -1.19 -9.16 -4.34
N GLY A 452 -0.78 -8.51 -5.43
CA GLY A 452 -1.53 -7.43 -6.07
C GLY A 452 -2.83 -7.92 -6.69
N LEU A 453 -2.80 -9.05 -7.40
CA LEU A 453 -4.01 -9.71 -7.92
C LEU A 453 -4.94 -10.15 -6.79
N ALA A 454 -4.40 -10.71 -5.70
CA ALA A 454 -5.18 -11.06 -4.52
C ALA A 454 -5.83 -9.82 -3.89
N THR A 455 -5.09 -8.71 -3.75
CA THR A 455 -5.60 -7.45 -3.20
C THR A 455 -6.72 -6.86 -4.06
N ILE A 456 -6.55 -6.86 -5.38
CA ILE A 456 -7.56 -6.37 -6.33
C ILE A 456 -8.81 -7.24 -6.23
N THR A 457 -8.66 -8.56 -6.20
CA THR A 457 -9.79 -9.50 -6.06
C THR A 457 -10.51 -9.31 -4.72
N LEU A 458 -9.76 -9.12 -3.63
CA LEU A 458 -10.32 -8.77 -2.31
C LEU A 458 -11.18 -7.50 -2.39
N GLY A 459 -10.62 -6.43 -2.95
CA GLY A 459 -11.28 -5.12 -3.02
C GLY A 459 -12.45 -5.04 -3.99
N LEU A 460 -12.46 -5.85 -5.06
CA LEU A 460 -13.52 -5.84 -6.07
C LEU A 460 -14.66 -6.82 -5.76
N ILE A 461 -14.37 -7.94 -5.10
CA ILE A 461 -15.34 -9.02 -4.91
C ILE A 461 -15.69 -9.19 -3.43
N VAL A 462 -14.68 -9.36 -2.58
CA VAL A 462 -14.88 -9.78 -1.18
C VAL A 462 -15.33 -8.60 -0.32
N ASP A 463 -14.61 -7.48 -0.35
CA ASP A 463 -14.90 -6.32 0.48
C ASP A 463 -16.27 -5.69 0.21
N PRO A 464 -16.71 -5.50 -1.06
CA PRO A 464 -18.04 -4.99 -1.34
C PRO A 464 -19.14 -5.94 -0.87
N ALA A 465 -18.96 -7.25 -1.05
CA ALA A 465 -19.93 -8.25 -0.59
C ALA A 465 -20.04 -8.28 0.95
N ALA A 466 -18.91 -8.24 1.65
CA ALA A 466 -18.89 -8.18 3.11
C ALA A 466 -19.47 -6.87 3.66
N SER A 467 -19.20 -5.74 2.99
CA SER A 467 -19.74 -4.43 3.38
C SER A 467 -21.26 -4.38 3.20
N ARG A 468 -21.78 -4.91 2.08
CA ARG A 468 -23.24 -5.05 1.85
C ARG A 468 -23.91 -5.89 2.94
N LEU A 469 -23.32 -7.02 3.33
CA LEU A 469 -23.84 -7.84 4.44
C LEU A 469 -23.87 -7.05 5.75
N THR A 470 -22.81 -6.28 6.03
CA THR A 470 -22.72 -5.42 7.22
C THR A 470 -23.81 -4.35 7.21
N ASP A 471 -24.06 -3.72 6.06
CA ASP A 471 -25.11 -2.72 5.89
C ASP A 471 -26.52 -3.30 5.98
N GLU A 472 -26.76 -4.51 5.44
CA GLU A 472 -28.06 -5.19 5.54
C GLU A 472 -28.43 -5.55 6.99
N VAL A 473 -27.47 -6.00 7.78
CA VAL A 473 -27.66 -6.25 9.22
C VAL A 473 -27.90 -4.94 9.97
N CYS A 474 -27.12 -3.88 9.67
CA CYS A 474 -27.37 -2.57 10.26
C CYS A 474 -28.76 -2.01 9.93
N ALA A 475 -29.28 -2.30 8.75
CA ALA A 475 -30.60 -1.87 8.30
C ALA A 475 -31.74 -2.77 8.82
N GLY A 476 -31.44 -3.79 9.64
CA GLY A 476 -32.41 -4.75 10.16
C GLY A 476 -33.01 -5.68 9.10
N ARG A 477 -32.43 -5.74 7.89
CA ARG A 477 -32.91 -6.59 6.78
C ARG A 477 -32.45 -8.04 6.91
N ARG A 478 -31.46 -8.29 7.76
CA ARG A 478 -31.00 -9.63 8.15
C ARG A 478 -30.78 -9.68 9.67
N PRO A 479 -31.09 -10.81 10.30
CA PRO A 479 -30.87 -11.02 11.72
C PRO A 479 -29.38 -11.04 12.10
#